data_AF-A0A3B8MGA7-F1
#
_entry.id   AF-A0A3B8MGA7-F1
#
_cell.length_a   1.000
_cell.length_b   1.000
_cell.length_c   1.000
_cell.angle_alpha   90.00
_cell.angle_beta   90.00
_cell.angle_gamma   90.00
#
_symmetry.space_group_name_H-M   'P 1'
#
loop_
_entity.id
_entity.type
_entity.pdbx_description
1 polymer ?
#
loop_
_entity_poly.entity_id
_entity_poly.type
_entity_poly.pdbx_seq_one_letter_code
_entity_poly.pdbx_strand_id
1 'polypeptide(L)' 'MARPYEGAGLGLARTKSLARLHGETTTVESVPDERSTFTLYLPASDAA' A
#
# COMPACT_ATOMS: atom_id res chain seq x y z
N MET A 1 -0.81 -16.57 24.42
CA MET A 1 0.35 -15.70 24.12
C MET A 1 0.07 -15.06 22.76
N ALA A 2 -0.24 -13.76 22.73
CA ALA A 2 -0.76 -13.07 21.53
C ALA A 2 0.30 -13.04 20.41
N ARG A 3 -0.14 -13.26 19.16
CA ARG A 3 0.74 -13.17 17.98
C ARG A 3 1.29 -11.75 17.87
N PRO A 4 2.61 -11.56 17.83
CA PRO A 4 3.15 -10.24 17.58
C PRO A 4 2.86 -9.89 16.11
N TYR A 5 2.62 -8.61 15.83
CA TYR A 5 2.58 -8.01 14.49
C TYR A 5 1.24 -7.93 13.73
N GLU A 6 0.09 -8.25 14.34
CA GLU A 6 -1.19 -7.68 13.87
C GLU A 6 -1.28 -6.22 14.37
N GLY A 7 -1.12 -5.24 13.47
CA GLY A 7 -1.32 -3.81 13.78
C GLY A 7 -0.11 -2.88 13.66
N ALA A 8 1.11 -3.37 13.37
CA ALA A 8 2.31 -2.53 13.25
C ALA A 8 2.39 -1.67 11.95
N GLY A 9 1.32 -1.57 11.16
CA GLY A 9 1.32 -0.84 9.89
C GLY A 9 2.11 -1.50 8.74
N LEU A 10 2.57 -2.74 8.92
CA LEU A 10 3.40 -3.46 7.93
C LEU A 10 2.65 -3.84 6.64
N GLY A 11 1.31 -3.83 6.64
CA GLY A 11 0.51 -4.16 5.46
C GLY A 11 0.80 -3.20 4.31
N LEU A 12 0.79 -1.91 4.60
CA LEU A 12 1.01 -0.87 3.60
C LEU A 12 2.47 -0.79 3.12
N ALA A 13 3.42 -1.06 4.03
CA ALA A 13 4.83 -1.18 3.66
C ALA A 13 5.07 -2.32 2.67
N ARG A 14 4.42 -3.48 2.87
CA ARG A 14 4.48 -4.60 1.94
C ARG A 14 3.81 -4.27 0.60
N THR A 15 2.65 -3.62 0.61
CA THR A 15 1.98 -3.17 -0.63
C THR A 15 2.85 -2.17 -1.40
N LYS A 16 3.51 -1.23 -0.72
CA LYS A 16 4.44 -0.28 -1.34
C LYS A 16 5.66 -0.96 -1.96
N SER A 17 6.21 -1.98 -1.28
CA SER A 17 7.29 -2.79 -1.84
C SER A 17 6.85 -3.58 -3.07
N LEU A 18 5.65 -4.18 -3.02
CA LEU A 18 5.08 -4.93 -4.14
C LEU A 18 4.85 -4.03 -5.36
N ALA A 19 4.25 -2.86 -5.15
CA ALA A 19 4.05 -1.83 -6.17
C ALA A 19 5.38 -1.41 -6.83
N ARG A 20 6.39 -1.07 -6.00
CA ARG A 20 7.71 -0.67 -6.49
C ARG A 20 8.40 -1.74 -7.32
N LEU A 21 8.25 -3.02 -6.95
CA LEU A 21 8.81 -4.14 -7.71
C LEU A 21 8.17 -4.27 -9.10
N HIS A 22 6.90 -3.88 -9.25
CA HIS A 22 6.19 -3.87 -10.54
C HIS A 22 6.44 -2.57 -11.36
N GLY A 23 7.35 -1.70 -10.91
CA GLY A 23 7.69 -0.45 -11.61
C GLY A 23 6.71 0.69 -11.35
N GLU A 24 5.91 0.60 -10.30
CA GLU A 24 4.75 1.48 -10.09
C GLU A 24 5.00 2.63 -9.12
N THR A 25 4.11 3.60 -9.21
CA THR A 25 4.03 4.75 -8.30
C THR A 25 2.87 4.58 -7.33
N THR A 26 3.11 4.89 -6.05
CA THR A 26 2.08 4.92 -5.00
C THR A 26 2.00 6.33 -4.45
N THR A 27 0.80 6.92 -4.41
CA THR A 27 0.57 8.24 -3.81
C THR A 27 -0.24 8.11 -2.52
N VAL A 28 -0.05 9.06 -1.62
CA VAL A 28 -0.80 9.15 -0.36
C VAL A 28 -1.21 10.60 -0.14
N GLU A 29 -2.48 10.77 0.21
CA GLU A 29 -3.06 12.03 0.64
C GLU A 29 -3.64 11.79 2.03
N SER A 30 -3.24 12.58 3.02
CA SER A 30 -3.72 12.42 4.39
C SER A 30 -4.02 13.76 5.01
N VAL A 31 -5.17 13.86 5.66
CA VAL A 31 -5.56 15.02 6.47
C VAL A 31 -5.63 14.57 7.93
N PRO A 32 -4.88 15.21 8.85
CA PRO A 32 -4.94 14.89 10.28
C PRO A 32 -6.38 14.95 10.81
N ASP A 33 -6.73 14.02 11.70
CA ASP A 33 -8.05 13.89 12.32
C ASP A 33 -9.23 13.63 11.35
N GLU A 34 -8.93 13.35 10.07
CA GLU A 34 -9.92 12.99 9.07
C GLU A 34 -9.62 11.61 8.46
N ARG A 35 -9.07 11.59 7.23
CA ARG A 35 -8.88 10.38 6.42
C ARG A 35 -7.53 10.38 5.73
N SER A 36 -7.07 9.17 5.44
CA SER A 36 -5.94 8.92 4.57
C SER A 36 -6.41 8.14 3.34
N THR A 37 -6.09 8.67 2.16
CA THR A 37 -6.32 8.04 0.87
C THR A 37 -4.99 7.54 0.33
N PHE A 38 -4.93 6.26 -0.03
CA PHE A 38 -3.76 5.65 -0.66
C PHE A 38 -4.15 5.20 -2.06
N THR A 39 -3.41 5.67 -3.07
CA THR A 39 -3.68 5.34 -4.47
C THR A 39 -2.50 4.56 -5.04
N LEU A 40 -2.81 3.43 -5.65
CA LEU A 40 -1.84 2.53 -6.27
C LEU A 40 -2.10 2.47 -7.77
N TYR A 41 -1.08 2.73 -8.58
CA TYR A 41 -1.16 2.69 -10.03
C TYR A 41 -0.46 1.45 -10.56
N LEU A 42 -1.23 0.41 -10.88
CA LEU A 42 -0.70 -0.80 -11.50
C LEU A 42 -0.79 -0.73 -13.04
N PRO A 43 0.20 -1.24 -13.79
CA PRO A 43 0.02 -1.43 -15.22
C PRO A 43 -1.12 -2.41 -15.41
N ALA A 44 -2.03 -2.09 -16.32
CA ALA A 44 -3.05 -3.06 -16.72
C ALA A 44 -2.31 -4.27 -17.29
N SER A 45 -2.44 -5.44 -16.66
CA SER A 45 -1.98 -6.67 -17.29
C SER A 45 -2.75 -6.80 -18.59
N ASP A 46 -2.04 -7.04 -19.70
CA ASP A 46 -2.72 -7.48 -20.92
C ASP A 46 -3.36 -8.83 -20.58
N ALA A 47 -4.67 -8.82 -20.35
CA ALA A 47 -5.44 -10.01 -20.06
C ALA A 47 -5.62 -10.75 -21.39
N ALA A 48 -4.57 -11.49 -21.78
CA ALA A 48 -4.59 -12.43 -22.89
C ALA A 48 -5.35 -13.71 -22.51
#